data_AF-A0A224X1L0-F1
#
_entry.id   AF-A0A224X1L0-F1
#
_cell.length_a   1.000
_cell.length_b   1.000
_cell.length_c   1.000
_cell.angle_alpha   90.00
_cell.angle_beta   90.00
_cell.angle_gamma   90.00
#
_symmetry.space_group_name_H-M   'P 1'
#
loop_
_entity.id
_entity.type
_entity.pdbx_description
1 polymer ?
#
loop_
_entity_poly.entity_id
_entity_poly.type
_entity_poly.pdbx_seq_one_letter_code
_entity_poly.pdbx_strand_id
1 'polypeptide(L)' 'MIVVNMAMKQDDVIAILEANGYKFVEKKGIRLFFEVAGDLAAKATEAKTLIKAQPWGMALYFNVEVVK' A
#
# COMPACT_ATOMS: atom_id res chain seq x y z
N MET A 1 9.72 6.46 -1.95
CA MET A 1 8.76 5.41 -2.34
C MET A 1 7.97 4.99 -1.10
N ILE A 2 6.85 4.27 -1.23
CA ILE A 2 6.20 3.65 -0.07
C ILE A 2 6.28 2.13 -0.17
N VAL A 3 6.29 1.45 0.97
CA VAL A 3 6.20 0.00 1.08
C VAL A 3 5.00 -0.37 1.91
N VAL A 4 4.17 -1.27 1.38
CA VAL A 4 3.11 -1.94 2.13
C VAL A 4 3.63 -3.33 2.55
N ASN A 5 3.79 -3.54 3.85
CA ASN A 5 4.19 -4.82 4.44
C ASN A 5 2.92 -5.61 4.78
N MET A 6 2.59 -6.66 4.02
CA MET A 6 1.40 -7.50 4.25
C MET A 6 1.50 -8.92 3.66
N ALA A 7 0.89 -9.89 4.34
CA ALA A 7 0.95 -11.30 3.93
C ALA A 7 -0.22 -11.75 3.04
N MET A 8 -1.43 -11.23 3.29
CA MET A 8 -2.66 -11.64 2.60
C MET A 8 -3.15 -10.53 1.68
N LYS A 9 -4.01 -10.85 0.71
CA LYS A 9 -4.71 -9.85 -0.12
C LYS A 9 -3.79 -8.89 -0.88
N GLN A 10 -2.59 -9.36 -1.25
CA GLN A 10 -1.59 -8.53 -1.92
C GLN A 10 -2.09 -8.01 -3.28
N ASP A 11 -2.66 -8.89 -4.11
CA ASP A 11 -3.16 -8.51 -5.44
C ASP A 11 -4.32 -7.51 -5.35
N ASP A 12 -5.22 -7.71 -4.38
CA ASP A 12 -6.33 -6.78 -4.11
C ASP A 12 -5.80 -5.39 -3.69
N VAL A 13 -4.78 -5.34 -2.83
CA VAL A 13 -4.15 -4.08 -2.41
C VAL A 13 -3.39 -3.40 -3.54
N ILE A 14 -2.69 -4.18 -4.38
CA ILE A 14 -2.03 -3.63 -5.58
C ILE A 14 -3.07 -2.95 -6.46
N ALA A 15 -4.18 -3.64 -6.78
CA ALA A 15 -5.23 -3.09 -7.63
C ALA A 15 -5.85 -1.79 -7.07
N ILE A 16 -6.10 -1.74 -5.75
CA ILE A 16 -6.65 -0.54 -5.10
C ILE A 16 -5.66 0.61 -5.17
N LEU A 17 -4.38 0.38 -4.86
CA LEU A 17 -3.39 1.44 -4.84
C LEU A 17 -3.09 1.93 -6.26
N GLU A 18 -3.01 1.05 -7.26
CA GLU A 18 -2.86 1.45 -8.67
C GLU A 18 -4.04 2.29 -9.17
N ALA A 19 -5.27 1.93 -8.81
CA ALA A 19 -6.46 2.73 -9.12
C ALA A 19 -6.45 4.13 -8.46
N ASN A 20 -5.63 4.34 -7.43
CA ASN A 20 -5.48 5.60 -6.71
C ASN A 20 -4.14 6.32 -7.00
N GLY A 21 -3.46 5.95 -8.10
CA GLY A 21 -2.27 6.65 -8.59
C GLY A 21 -0.95 6.24 -7.92
N TYR A 22 -0.93 5.10 -7.24
CA TYR A 22 0.30 4.48 -6.74
C TYR A 22 0.77 3.43 -7.74
N LYS A 23 1.92 3.65 -8.38
CA LYS A 23 2.47 2.71 -9.36
C LYS A 23 3.16 1.55 -8.65
N PHE A 24 2.71 0.33 -8.88
CA PHE A 24 3.39 -0.86 -8.35
C PHE A 24 4.75 -1.04 -9.04
N VAL A 25 5.79 -1.30 -8.24
CA VAL A 25 7.17 -1.46 -8.73
C VAL A 25 7.60 -2.91 -8.65
N GLU A 26 7.52 -3.50 -7.45
CA GLU A 26 7.96 -4.87 -7.23
C GLU A 26 7.39 -5.46 -5.94
N LYS A 27 7.49 -6.79 -5.83
CA LYS A 27 7.19 -7.55 -4.63
C LYS A 27 8.45 -8.27 -4.15
N LYS A 28 8.77 -8.11 -2.86
CA LYS A 28 9.82 -8.88 -2.17
C LYS A 28 9.22 -9.55 -0.93
N GLY A 29 8.79 -10.79 -1.08
CA GLY A 29 8.09 -11.53 -0.03
C GLY A 29 6.75 -10.88 0.34
N ILE A 30 6.64 -10.37 1.57
CA ILE A 30 5.46 -9.65 2.06
C ILE A 30 5.50 -8.14 1.78
N ARG A 31 6.58 -7.65 1.16
CA ARG A 31 6.77 -6.22 0.88
C ARG A 31 6.31 -5.91 -0.53
N LEU A 32 5.39 -4.97 -0.66
CA LEU A 32 4.91 -4.42 -1.92
C LEU A 32 5.42 -2.98 -2.05
N PHE A 33 6.19 -2.71 -3.10
CA PHE A 33 6.82 -1.41 -3.32
C PHE A 33 5.99 -0.59 -4.31
N PHE A 34 5.74 0.68 -3.97
CA PHE A 34 5.00 1.60 -4.81
C PHE A 34 5.71 2.95 -4.97
N GLU A 35 5.68 3.45 -6.21
CA GLU A 35 6.02 4.82 -6.58
C GLU A 35 4.77 5.69 -6.52
N VAL A 36 4.87 6.87 -5.90
CA VAL A 36 3.79 7.85 -5.84
C VAL A 36 4.39 9.25 -5.72
N ALA A 37 3.78 10.22 -6.40
CA ALA A 37 4.21 11.62 -6.35
C ALA A 37 3.65 12.35 -5.12
N GLY A 38 4.34 13.41 -4.70
CA GLY A 38 3.92 14.29 -3.61
C GLY A 38 4.55 13.93 -2.25
N ASP A 39 3.88 14.36 -1.17
CA ASP A 39 4.33 14.08 0.19
C ASP A 39 4.14 12.60 0.53
N LEU A 40 5.25 11.88 0.66
CA LEU A 40 5.27 10.44 0.93
C LEU A 40 4.64 10.08 2.28
N ALA A 41 4.73 10.94 3.31
CA ALA A 41 4.12 10.68 4.61
C ALA A 41 2.59 10.79 4.54
N ALA A 42 2.08 11.80 3.83
CA ALA A 42 0.66 11.93 3.54
C ALA A 42 0.18 10.73 2.71
N LYS A 43 0.93 10.34 1.67
CA LYS A 43 0.60 9.21 0.80
C LYS A 43 0.64 7.85 1.50
N ALA A 44 1.54 7.65 2.46
CA ALA A 44 1.53 6.44 3.27
C ALA A 44 0.28 6.35 4.17
N THR A 45 -0.18 7.49 4.70
CA THR A 45 -1.40 7.58 5.50
C THR A 45 -2.65 7.35 4.64
N GLU A 46 -2.71 7.96 3.47
CA GLU A 46 -3.77 7.75 2.48
C GLU A 46 -3.86 6.28 2.05
N ALA A 47 -2.73 5.63 1.74
CA ALA A 47 -2.70 4.21 1.39
C ALA A 47 -3.24 3.32 2.52
N LYS A 48 -2.89 3.61 3.79
CA LYS A 48 -3.47 2.91 4.96
C LYS A 48 -4.98 3.06 5.01
N THR A 49 -5.49 4.27 4.77
CA THR A 49 -6.93 4.58 4.79
C THR A 49 -7.67 3.85 3.65
N LEU A 50 -7.13 3.87 2.43
CA LEU A 50 -7.70 3.18 1.27
C LEU A 50 -7.82 1.67 1.50
N ILE A 51 -6.77 1.04 2.05
CA ILE A 51 -6.78 -0.38 2.39
C ILE A 51 -7.83 -0.66 3.46
N LYS A 52 -7.86 0.12 4.56
CA LYS A 52 -8.82 -0.06 5.65
C LYS A 52 -10.28 0.21 5.27
N ALA A 53 -10.53 1.04 4.25
CA ALA A 53 -11.86 1.30 3.75
C ALA A 53 -12.51 0.07 3.07
N GLN A 54 -11.72 -0.94 2.72
CA GLN A 54 -12.24 -2.17 2.12
C GLN A 54 -12.94 -3.06 3.17
N PRO A 55 -13.94 -3.86 2.77
CA PRO A 55 -14.65 -4.76 3.68
C PRO A 55 -13.73 -5.73 4.46
N TRP A 56 -12.60 -6.11 3.87
CA TRP A 56 -11.60 -6.99 4.47
C TRP A 56 -10.44 -6.22 5.12
N GLY A 57 -10.29 -4.93 4.83
CA GLY A 57 -9.10 -4.14 5.15
C GLY A 57 -8.84 -3.95 6.64
N MET A 58 -9.91 -3.79 7.42
CA MET A 58 -9.83 -3.63 8.88
C MET A 58 -9.33 -4.89 9.61
N ALA A 59 -9.54 -6.07 9.02
CA ALA A 59 -9.12 -7.34 9.60
C ALA A 59 -7.67 -7.73 9.23
N LEU A 60 -7.05 -7.02 8.27
CA LEU A 60 -5.69 -7.32 7.84
C LEU A 60 -4.65 -6.76 8.81
N TYR A 61 -3.64 -7.58 9.09
CA TYR A 61 -2.40 -7.11 9.72
C TYR A 61 -1.43 -6.61 8.65
N PHE A 62 -1.18 -5.30 8.62
CA PHE A 62 -0.25 -4.68 7.68
C PHE A 62 0.33 -3.38 8.22
N ASN A 63 1.44 -2.93 7.63
CA ASN A 63 1.99 -1.60 7.84
C ASN A 63 2.32 -0.94 6.50
N VAL A 64 2.34 0.40 6.48
CA VAL A 64 2.82 1.20 5.36
C VAL A 64 3.92 2.12 5.85
N GLU A 65 5.06 2.09 5.17
CA GLU A 65 6.29 2.80 5.52
C GLU A 65 6.77 3.63 4.34
N VAL A 66 7.36 4.79 4.62
CA VAL A 66 8.10 5.56 3.63
C VAL A 66 9.52 5.02 3.56
N VAL A 67 9.96 4.66 2.37
CA VAL A 67 11.35 4.27 2.12
C VAL A 67 12.09 5.48 1.56
N LYS A 68 13.17 5.85 2.27
CA LYS A 68 14.14 6.85 1.84
C LYS A 68 15.03 6.29 0.74
#